data_AF-A0A4R3M4N7-F1
#
_entry.id   AF-A0A4R3M4N7-F1
#
_cell.length_a   1.000
_cell.length_b   1.000
_cell.length_c   1.000
_cell.angle_alpha   90.00
_cell.angle_beta   90.00
_cell.angle_gamma   90.00
#
_symmetry.space_group_name_H-M   'P 1'
#
loop_
_entity.id
_entity.type
_entity.pdbx_description
1 polymer ?
#
loop_
_entity_poly.entity_id
_entity_poly.type
_entity_poly.pdbx_seq_one_letter_code
_entity_poly.pdbx_strand_id
1 'polypeptide(L)' 'MPPLVLAALGALGATALARLLVRETRRVNRSLDPHRPNPDGEPPGETLERDPETGAYRPRRRA' A
#
# COMPACT_ATOMS: atom_id res chain seq x y z
N MET A 1 -1.62 38.79 -16.43
CA MET A 1 -1.11 37.41 -16.53
C MET A 1 -2.21 36.56 -17.15
N PRO A 2 -2.00 35.90 -18.29
CA PRO A 2 -3.02 35.03 -18.89
C PRO A 2 -3.40 33.92 -17.88
N PRO A 3 -4.69 33.63 -17.66
CA PRO A 3 -5.13 32.68 -16.64
C PRO A 3 -4.58 31.26 -16.87
N LEU A 4 -4.33 30.89 -18.12
CA LEU A 4 -3.70 29.62 -18.49
C LEU A 4 -2.26 29.48 -17.95
N VAL A 5 -1.50 30.58 -17.90
CA VAL A 5 -0.11 30.56 -17.39
C VAL A 5 -0.10 30.33 -15.89
N LEU A 6 -1.02 30.95 -15.15
CA LEU A 6 -1.19 30.73 -13.72
C LEU A 6 -1.59 29.28 -13.42
N ALA A 7 -2.53 28.73 -14.19
CA ALA A 7 -2.95 27.34 -14.05
C ALA A 7 -1.80 26.36 -14.33
N ALA A 8 -1.03 26.58 -15.40
CA ALA A 8 0.12 25.75 -15.76
C ALA A 8 1.20 25.78 -14.67
N LEU A 9 1.52 26.95 -14.13
CA LEU A 9 2.48 27.09 -13.03
C LEU A 9 1.98 26.39 -11.75
N GLY A 10 0.69 26.51 -11.44
CA GLY A 10 0.07 25.80 -10.33
C GLY A 10 0.17 24.28 -10.48
N ALA A 11 -0.14 23.74 -11.67
CA ALA A 11 -0.05 22.32 -11.96
C ALA A 11 1.40 21.80 -11.87
N LEU A 12 2.36 22.56 -12.39
CA LEU A 12 3.78 22.22 -12.30
C LEU A 12 4.26 22.19 -10.85
N GLY A 13 3.91 23.21 -10.06
CA GLY A 13 4.24 23.28 -8.64
C GLY A 13 3.64 22.11 -7.84
N ALA A 14 2.35 21.83 -8.04
CA ALA A 14 1.67 20.71 -7.40
C ALA A 14 2.32 19.36 -7.74
N THR A 15 2.69 19.15 -9.01
CA THR A 15 3.33 17.91 -9.46
C THR A 15 4.72 17.73 -8.85
N ALA A 16 5.50 18.80 -8.76
CA ALA A 16 6.82 18.78 -8.13
C ALA A 16 6.72 18.42 -6.63
N LEU A 17 5.78 19.04 -5.91
CA LEU A 17 5.52 18.76 -4.50
C LEU A 17 5.04 17.32 -4.28
N ALA A 18 4.12 16.83 -5.12
CA ALA A 18 3.65 15.44 -5.03
C ALA A 18 4.80 14.43 -5.20
N ARG A 19 5.69 14.67 -6.18
CA ARG A 19 6.88 13.81 -6.37
C ARG A 19 7.81 13.85 -5.16
N LEU A 20 8.03 15.02 -4.58
CA LEU A 20 8.86 15.19 -3.37
C LEU A 20 8.27 14.39 -2.20
N LEU A 21 6.98 14.54 -1.95
CA LEU A 21 6.26 13.84 -0.87
C LEU A 21 6.36 12.32 -1.07
N VAL A 22 6.05 11.81 -2.26
CA VAL A 22 6.16 10.36 -2.54
C VAL A 22 7.58 9.86 -2.32
N ARG A 23 8.59 10.62 -2.74
CA ARG A 23 10.00 10.25 -2.57
C ARG A 23 10.37 10.18 -1.09
N GLU A 24 9.96 11.15 -0.29
CA GLU A 24 10.27 11.19 1.13
C GLU A 24 9.49 10.13 1.91
N THR A 25 8.20 9.94 1.62
CA THR A 25 7.41 8.83 2.19
C THR A 25 8.06 7.49 1.89
N ARG A 26 8.55 7.26 0.67
CA ARG A 26 9.29 6.03 0.33
C ARG A 26 10.65 5.95 1.03
N ARG A 27 11.33 7.08 1.24
CA ARG A 27 12.61 7.13 1.95
C ARG A 27 12.44 6.79 3.43
N VAL A 28 11.41 7.33 4.06
CA VAL A 28 11.03 7.02 5.45
C VAL A 28 10.53 5.58 5.56
N ASN A 29 9.61 5.15 4.71
CA ASN A 29 9.05 3.80 4.78
C ASN A 29 10.07 2.71 4.44
N ARG A 30 11.20 3.02 3.78
CA ARG A 30 12.30 2.07 3.60
C ARG A 30 12.93 1.59 4.91
N SER A 31 12.79 2.33 6.01
CA SER A 31 13.20 1.82 7.33
C SER A 31 12.15 0.89 7.96
N LEU A 32 10.92 0.91 7.44
CA LEU A 32 9.78 0.07 7.83
C LEU A 32 9.52 -1.07 6.83
N ASP A 33 10.36 -1.21 5.79
CA ASP A 33 10.23 -2.20 4.73
C ASP A 33 10.43 -3.69 5.12
N PRO A 34 10.91 -4.11 6.32
CA PRO A 34 10.97 -5.56 6.59
C PRO A 34 9.59 -6.24 6.69
N HIS A 35 8.49 -5.47 6.76
CA HIS A 35 7.12 -6.00 6.90
C HIS A 35 6.21 -5.61 5.74
N ARG A 36 6.76 -5.05 4.65
CA ARG A 36 5.93 -4.75 3.49
C ARG A 36 5.54 -6.10 2.86
N PRO A 37 4.25 -6.48 2.85
CA PRO A 37 3.82 -7.70 2.20
C PRO A 37 4.24 -7.59 0.74
N ASN A 38 5.07 -8.52 0.30
CA ASN A 38 5.46 -8.63 -1.10
C ASN A 38 4.17 -9.00 -1.85
N PRO A 39 3.60 -8.14 -2.72
CA PRO A 39 2.36 -8.48 -3.40
C PRO A 39 2.49 -9.75 -4.24
N ASP A 40 3.71 -10.10 -4.65
CA ASP A 40 4.03 -11.29 -5.43
C ASP A 40 4.55 -12.46 -4.58
N GLY A 41 4.71 -12.27 -3.26
CA GLY A 41 5.32 -13.24 -2.34
C GLY A 41 4.47 -13.62 -1.13
N GLU A 42 3.32 -12.96 -0.92
CA GLU A 42 2.36 -13.36 0.11
C GLU A 42 1.68 -14.67 -0.35
N PRO A 43 1.87 -15.81 0.34
CA PRO A 43 1.10 -16.99 0.03
C PRO A 43 -0.40 -16.65 0.19
N PRO A 44 -1.29 -17.13 -0.70
CA PRO A 44 -2.72 -16.85 -0.58
C PRO A 44 -3.19 -17.24 0.83
N GLY A 45 -3.71 -16.25 1.57
CA GLY A 45 -4.13 -16.45 2.96
C GLY A 45 -5.06 -17.65 3.07
N GLU A 46 -4.74 -18.58 3.97
CA GLU A 46 -5.55 -19.78 4.15
C GLU A 46 -6.87 -19.40 4.83
N THR A 47 -8.00 -19.84 4.28
CA THR A 47 -9.30 -19.57 4.88
C THR A 47 -9.43 -20.36 6.17
N LEU A 48 -9.59 -19.68 7.29
CA LEU A 48 -9.83 -20.33 8.58
C LEU A 48 -11.30 -20.68 8.74
N GLU A 49 -11.58 -21.89 9.23
CA GLU A 49 -12.91 -22.35 9.59
C GLU A 49 -12.95 -22.68 11.08
N ARG A 50 -14.09 -22.38 11.72
CA ARG A 50 -14.27 -22.62 13.16
C ARG A 50 -14.56 -24.10 13.40
N ASP A 51 -13.72 -24.76 14.18
CA ASP A 51 -13.93 -26.12 14.64
C ASP A 51 -15.20 -26.17 15.52
N PRO A 52 -16.22 -26.98 15.17
CA PRO A 52 -17.46 -27.05 15.94
C PRO A 52 -17.29 -27.73 17.30
N GLU A 53 -16.31 -28.62 17.46
CA GLU A 53 -16.08 -29.36 18.71
C GLU A 53 -15.26 -28.54 19.69
N THR A 54 -14.21 -27.88 19.20
CA THR A 54 -13.26 -27.15 20.07
C THR A 54 -13.45 -25.64 20.05
N GLY A 55 -14.17 -25.10 19.06
CA GLY A 55 -14.35 -23.66 18.84
C GLY A 55 -13.11 -22.94 18.31
N ALA A 56 -11.99 -23.63 18.12
CA ALA A 56 -10.74 -23.07 17.61
C ALA A 56 -10.81 -22.85 16.10
N TYR A 57 -10.15 -21.81 15.59
CA TYR A 57 -10.03 -21.60 14.15
C TYR A 57 -8.92 -22.47 13.59
N ARG A 58 -9.23 -23.29 12.60
CA ARG A 58 -8.27 -24.15 11.90
C ARG A 58 -8.27 -23.87 10.40
N PRO A 59 -7.17 -24.10 9.70
CA PRO A 59 -7.15 -23.89 8.26
C PRO A 59 -8.08 -24.86 7.55
N ARG A 60 -8.91 -24.33 6.65
CA ARG A 60 -9.84 -25.12 5.84
C ARG A 60 -9.04 -25.84 4.78
N ARG A 61 -8.82 -27.14 5.00
CA ARG A 61 -8.12 -28.03 4.06
C ARG A 61 -8.75 -27.89 2.66
N ARG A 62 -8.00 -27.32 1.70
CA ARG A 62 -8.43 -27.20 0.31
C ARG A 62 -8.49 -28.63 -0.27
N ALA A 63 -9.66 -29.07 -0.72
CA ALA A 63 -9.85 -30.32 -1.45
C ALA A 63 -9.42 -30.15 -2.92
#